data_AF-A0A969W7L6-F1
#
_entry.id   AF-A0A969W7L6-F1
#
_cell.length_a   1.000
_cell.length_b   1.000
_cell.length_c   1.000
_cell.angle_alpha   90.00
_cell.angle_beta   90.00
_cell.angle_gamma   90.00
#
_symmetry.space_group_name_H-M   'P 1'
#
loop_
_entity.id
_entity.type
_entity.pdbx_description
1 polymer ?
#
loop_
_entity_poly.entity_id
_entity_poly.type
_entity_poly.pdbx_seq_one_letter_code
_entity_poly.pdbx_strand_id
1 'polypeptide(L)'
;MKNVLMVVGTLVALGLTSNALAQETETYDPSLALNGRPWYGSAMFSYTDSDSDRGTKGGLGGTVSVGKKVTWGLALELTGFYSSMDGKADNGTTDLYGYGASALFFPSRKWAPNAYGIVSLMQGKTNGLPGPRHNYDSTVFDAGIGYLQPLTPRIKLRIEARYRTDDKGSEPTGSKGKNSNFAEGVYSVGVLIPFGHVVTPEPPASETPAAVVDTSSADDDNDGVPNDKDQCPASPPGAVDDNGCPIDSGSAAAAPADDATAPASDSSAPASDCATPTAGQQVDENGCAVEPGK
;
A
#
# COMPACT_ATOMS: atom_id res chain seq x y z
N MET A 1 -37.33 -17.99 21.05
CA MET A 1 -35.91 -17.96 21.47
C MET A 1 -35.43 -19.38 21.73
N LYS A 2 -35.00 -20.05 20.67
CA LYS A 2 -34.32 -21.36 20.60
C LYS A 2 -34.32 -21.68 19.09
N ASN A 3 -33.17 -22.07 18.55
CA ASN A 3 -32.90 -22.35 17.12
C ASN A 3 -32.15 -21.25 16.34
N VAL A 4 -31.18 -20.59 16.98
CA VAL A 4 -30.03 -19.98 16.27
C VAL A 4 -28.77 -20.62 16.83
N LEU A 5 -28.50 -21.86 16.40
CA LEU A 5 -27.23 -22.52 16.62
C LEU A 5 -27.06 -23.59 15.54
N MET A 6 -25.86 -23.63 14.94
CA MET A 6 -25.39 -24.52 13.88
C MET A 6 -25.62 -24.08 12.42
N VAL A 7 -24.87 -23.08 11.97
CA VAL A 7 -24.16 -23.15 10.68
C VAL A 7 -22.78 -22.48 10.85
N VAL A 8 -21.87 -23.17 11.54
CA VAL A 8 -20.42 -22.90 11.50
C VAL A 8 -19.72 -24.25 11.51
N GLY A 9 -18.84 -24.48 10.53
CA GLY A 9 -18.06 -25.70 10.34
C GLY A 9 -18.50 -26.41 9.05
N THR A 10 -17.69 -26.48 7.99
CA THR A 10 -16.31 -26.99 8.02
C THR A 10 -15.59 -26.50 6.76
N LEU A 11 -14.48 -25.77 6.92
CA LEU A 11 -13.49 -25.55 5.88
C LEU A 11 -12.73 -26.88 5.69
N VAL A 12 -12.92 -27.55 4.55
CA VAL A 12 -12.04 -28.67 4.14
C VAL A 12 -11.18 -28.20 2.97
N ALA A 13 -9.88 -28.26 3.21
CA ALA A 13 -8.81 -27.95 2.30
C ALA A 13 -8.85 -28.82 1.04
N LEU A 14 -8.82 -28.20 -0.13
CA LEU A 14 -8.37 -28.84 -1.37
C LEU A 14 -7.04 -28.22 -1.77
N GLY A 15 -5.96 -28.93 -1.43
CA GLY A 15 -4.67 -28.74 -2.07
C GLY A 15 -4.72 -29.33 -3.47
N LEU A 16 -4.70 -28.48 -4.49
CA LEU A 16 -4.47 -28.89 -5.87
C LEU A 16 -3.07 -28.44 -6.27
N THR A 17 -2.19 -29.42 -6.46
CA THR A 17 -0.88 -29.22 -7.08
C THR A 17 -1.08 -28.82 -8.53
N SER A 18 -0.47 -27.71 -8.95
CA SER A 18 -0.52 -27.24 -10.33
C SER A 18 0.86 -27.42 -10.95
N ASN A 19 0.96 -28.30 -11.96
CA ASN A 19 2.10 -28.36 -12.86
C ASN A 19 2.05 -27.20 -13.87
N ALA A 20 3.24 -26.79 -14.28
CA ALA A 20 3.59 -25.55 -14.94
C ALA A 20 2.87 -25.26 -16.27
N LEU A 21 2.50 -24.00 -16.45
CA LEU A 21 2.53 -23.32 -17.74
C LEU A 21 3.36 -22.05 -17.57
N ALA A 22 4.49 -21.99 -18.28
CA ALA A 22 5.39 -20.86 -18.28
C ALA A 22 4.79 -19.68 -19.08
N GLN A 23 4.65 -18.51 -18.43
CA GLN A 23 4.44 -17.21 -19.07
C GLN A 23 4.83 -16.12 -18.06
N GLU A 24 5.75 -15.25 -18.46
CA GLU A 24 6.22 -14.00 -17.83
C GLU A 24 6.35 -14.02 -16.30
N THR A 25 7.58 -13.95 -15.80
CA THR A 25 7.87 -13.74 -14.37
C THR A 25 7.51 -12.31 -13.95
N GLU A 26 6.22 -11.95 -13.96
CA GLU A 26 5.67 -11.14 -12.88
C GLU A 26 6.02 -11.93 -11.60
N THR A 27 6.77 -11.33 -10.67
CA THR A 27 6.97 -11.91 -9.34
C THR A 27 5.60 -11.97 -8.67
N TYR A 28 4.90 -13.09 -8.89
CA TYR A 28 3.59 -13.36 -8.34
C TYR A 28 3.75 -13.48 -6.83
N ASP A 29 3.37 -12.43 -6.12
CA ASP A 29 3.26 -12.46 -4.67
C ASP A 29 1.85 -12.92 -4.29
N PRO A 30 1.66 -14.21 -3.94
CA PRO A 30 0.36 -14.72 -3.53
C PRO A 30 -0.09 -14.16 -2.17
N SER A 31 0.76 -13.41 -1.45
CA SER A 31 0.38 -12.87 -0.14
C SER A 31 -0.60 -11.69 -0.25
N LEU A 32 -0.64 -10.98 -1.40
CA LEU A 32 -1.47 -9.79 -1.58
C LEU A 32 -2.31 -9.84 -2.88
N ALA A 33 -3.60 -10.14 -2.74
CA ALA A 33 -4.54 -10.43 -3.83
C ALA A 33 -4.74 -9.29 -4.84
N LEU A 34 -4.65 -8.03 -4.40
CA LEU A 34 -4.80 -6.84 -5.26
C LEU A 34 -3.49 -6.08 -5.41
N ASN A 35 -2.34 -6.77 -5.48
CA ASN A 35 -1.05 -6.12 -5.72
C ASN A 35 -0.77 -5.96 -7.22
N GLY A 36 -0.01 -4.92 -7.58
CA GLY A 36 0.42 -4.65 -8.95
C GLY A 36 -0.63 -4.03 -9.87
N ARG A 37 -1.87 -4.53 -9.89
CA ARG A 37 -2.93 -4.06 -10.81
C ARG A 37 -4.00 -3.27 -10.05
N PRO A 38 -4.20 -1.97 -10.37
CA PRO A 38 -5.14 -1.14 -9.62
C PRO A 38 -6.60 -1.46 -9.94
N TRP A 39 -6.92 -1.89 -11.17
CA TRP A 39 -8.29 -2.16 -11.58
C TRP A 39 -8.62 -3.65 -11.53
N TYR A 40 -9.88 -3.97 -11.25
CA TYR A 40 -10.37 -5.33 -11.24
C TYR A 40 -11.87 -5.39 -11.52
N GLY A 41 -12.33 -6.56 -11.97
CA GLY A 41 -13.73 -6.89 -12.15
C GLY A 41 -14.08 -8.09 -11.29
N SER A 42 -15.31 -8.13 -10.79
CA SER A 42 -15.79 -9.24 -9.96
C SER A 42 -17.19 -9.66 -10.37
N ALA A 43 -17.43 -10.97 -10.33
CA ALA A 43 -18.75 -11.56 -10.48
C ALA A 43 -18.91 -12.64 -9.41
N MET A 44 -20.03 -12.58 -8.70
CA MET A 44 -20.32 -13.43 -7.55
C MET A 44 -21.74 -13.95 -7.63
N PHE A 45 -21.92 -15.20 -7.21
CA PHE A 45 -23.20 -15.76 -6.86
C PHE A 45 -23.52 -15.42 -5.40
N SER A 46 -24.78 -15.18 -5.07
CA SER A 46 -25.20 -14.82 -3.71
C SER A 46 -26.44 -15.57 -3.26
N TYR A 47 -26.49 -15.90 -1.97
CA TYR A 47 -27.69 -16.34 -1.27
C TYR A 47 -28.15 -15.24 -0.31
N THR A 48 -29.43 -14.91 -0.34
CA THR A 48 -30.07 -13.94 0.57
C THR A 48 -30.93 -14.69 1.58
N ASP A 49 -30.59 -14.57 2.86
CA ASP A 49 -31.43 -14.98 3.98
C ASP A 49 -32.33 -13.82 4.38
N SER A 50 -33.60 -13.92 4.01
CA SER A 50 -34.54 -12.81 4.12
C SER A 50 -35.11 -12.65 5.52
N ASP A 51 -35.26 -11.38 5.92
CA ASP A 51 -36.04 -11.00 7.10
C ASP A 51 -37.43 -11.65 7.08
N SER A 52 -37.86 -12.16 8.23
CA SER A 52 -39.20 -12.72 8.42
C SER A 52 -40.32 -11.71 8.15
N ASP A 53 -40.08 -10.41 8.34
CA ASP A 53 -41.06 -9.34 8.14
C ASP A 53 -41.22 -9.01 6.64
N ARG A 54 -40.26 -9.36 5.78
CA ARG A 54 -40.36 -9.19 4.31
C ARG A 54 -41.45 -10.06 3.72
N GLY A 55 -41.63 -11.29 4.24
CA GLY A 55 -42.59 -12.24 3.71
C GLY A 55 -42.06 -13.18 2.64
N THR A 56 -40.73 -13.32 2.53
CA THR A 56 -40.07 -14.26 1.60
C THR A 56 -39.21 -15.27 2.38
N LYS A 57 -38.86 -16.41 1.77
CA LYS A 57 -38.11 -17.51 2.40
C LYS A 57 -36.58 -17.35 2.33
N GLY A 58 -36.10 -16.42 1.51
CA GLY A 58 -34.71 -16.35 1.07
C GLY A 58 -34.61 -16.73 -0.40
N GLY A 59 -33.45 -16.49 -1.01
CA GLY A 59 -33.35 -16.48 -2.46
C GLY A 59 -31.94 -16.49 -3.02
N LEU A 60 -31.84 -16.75 -4.32
CA LEU A 60 -30.59 -16.74 -5.07
C LEU A 60 -30.42 -15.44 -5.84
N GLY A 61 -29.18 -15.08 -6.10
CA GLY A 61 -28.85 -13.86 -6.77
C GLY A 61 -27.40 -13.81 -7.24
N GLY A 62 -26.98 -12.62 -7.59
CA GLY A 62 -25.59 -12.35 -7.92
C GLY A 62 -25.20 -10.90 -7.71
N THR A 63 -23.90 -10.68 -7.65
CA THR A 63 -23.27 -9.37 -7.57
C THR A 63 -22.24 -9.25 -8.67
N VAL A 64 -22.22 -8.12 -9.37
CA VAL A 64 -21.16 -7.74 -10.29
C VAL A 64 -20.56 -6.43 -9.85
N SER A 65 -19.24 -6.30 -9.93
CA SER A 65 -18.59 -5.03 -9.62
C SER A 65 -17.36 -4.78 -10.47
N VAL A 66 -17.06 -3.50 -10.65
CA VAL A 66 -15.80 -3.01 -11.22
C VAL A 66 -15.18 -2.09 -10.19
N GLY A 67 -13.94 -2.38 -9.82
CA GLY A 67 -13.27 -1.71 -8.72
C GLY A 67 -11.88 -1.22 -9.06
N LYS A 68 -11.43 -0.26 -8.25
CA LYS A 68 -10.08 0.26 -8.25
C LYS A 68 -9.51 0.28 -6.84
N LYS A 69 -8.33 -0.29 -6.65
CA LYS A 69 -7.50 -0.08 -5.47
C LYS A 69 -6.96 1.35 -5.50
N VAL A 70 -7.31 2.13 -4.47
CA VAL A 70 -6.98 3.55 -4.37
C VAL A 70 -5.75 3.76 -3.52
N THR A 71 -5.67 3.06 -2.38
CA THR A 71 -4.52 3.11 -1.48
C THR A 71 -4.08 1.71 -1.10
N TRP A 72 -3.12 1.61 -0.17
CA TRP A 72 -2.70 0.31 0.36
C TRP A 72 -3.82 -0.44 1.07
N GLY A 73 -4.78 0.29 1.65
CA GLY A 73 -5.82 -0.21 2.53
C GLY A 73 -7.25 0.10 2.06
N LEU A 74 -7.42 0.77 0.93
CA LEU A 74 -8.72 1.18 0.40
C LEU A 74 -8.87 0.78 -1.07
N ALA A 75 -10.01 0.16 -1.39
CA ALA A 75 -10.49 0.02 -2.76
C ALA A 75 -11.93 0.54 -2.86
N LEU A 76 -12.28 1.09 -4.02
CA LEU A 76 -13.61 1.58 -4.33
C LEU A 76 -14.19 0.76 -5.48
N GLU A 77 -15.48 0.43 -5.41
CA GLU A 77 -16.19 -0.34 -6.43
C GLU A 77 -17.47 0.36 -6.86
N LEU A 78 -17.76 0.29 -8.16
CA LEU A 78 -19.12 0.39 -8.68
C LEU A 78 -19.72 -1.01 -8.63
N THR A 79 -20.86 -1.15 -7.95
CA THR A 79 -21.47 -2.45 -7.64
C THR A 79 -22.91 -2.49 -8.13
N GLY A 80 -23.30 -3.61 -8.73
CA GLY A 80 -24.69 -3.95 -9.04
C GLY A 80 -25.03 -5.33 -8.50
N PHE A 81 -26.26 -5.53 -8.03
CA PHE A 81 -26.71 -6.83 -7.52
C PHE A 81 -28.15 -7.13 -7.95
N TYR A 82 -28.48 -8.42 -7.92
CA TYR A 82 -29.83 -8.94 -8.12
C TYR A 82 -30.07 -10.10 -7.14
N SER A 83 -31.30 -10.22 -6.62
CA SER A 83 -31.75 -11.30 -5.74
C SER A 83 -33.20 -11.63 -6.05
N SER A 84 -33.48 -12.92 -6.28
CA SER A 84 -34.81 -13.48 -6.48
C SER A 84 -35.17 -14.33 -5.28
N MET A 85 -36.19 -13.93 -4.54
CA MET A 85 -36.63 -14.58 -3.31
C MET A 85 -38.06 -15.11 -3.45
N ASP A 86 -38.30 -16.32 -2.97
CA ASP A 86 -39.64 -16.92 -3.05
C ASP A 86 -40.56 -16.38 -1.95
N GLY A 87 -41.81 -16.08 -2.32
CA GLY A 87 -42.88 -15.70 -1.41
C GLY A 87 -43.17 -16.77 -0.35
N LYS A 88 -43.50 -16.35 0.86
CA LYS A 88 -43.96 -17.26 1.94
C LYS A 88 -45.45 -17.56 1.85
N ALA A 89 -46.25 -16.59 1.39
CA ALA A 89 -47.72 -16.65 1.40
C ALA A 89 -48.32 -17.10 0.06
N ASP A 90 -47.54 -17.02 -1.02
CA ASP A 90 -47.89 -17.41 -2.38
C ASP A 90 -46.69 -18.09 -3.05
N ASN A 91 -46.89 -18.68 -4.23
CA ASN A 91 -45.79 -19.18 -5.08
C ASN A 91 -45.20 -18.04 -5.95
N GLY A 92 -45.37 -16.78 -5.53
CA GLY A 92 -44.83 -15.62 -6.23
C GLY A 92 -43.34 -15.45 -5.96
N THR A 93 -42.65 -14.75 -6.87
CA THR A 93 -41.24 -14.37 -6.71
C THR A 93 -41.14 -12.88 -6.43
N THR A 94 -40.29 -12.53 -5.48
CA THR A 94 -39.91 -11.16 -5.17
C THR A 94 -38.49 -10.91 -5.67
N ASP A 95 -38.35 -9.95 -6.56
CA ASP A 95 -37.05 -9.51 -7.07
C ASP A 95 -36.60 -8.25 -6.32
N LEU A 96 -35.36 -8.25 -5.86
CA LEU A 96 -34.66 -7.08 -5.35
C LEU A 96 -33.37 -6.90 -6.14
N TYR A 97 -33.20 -5.74 -6.77
CA TYR A 97 -31.96 -5.39 -7.44
C TYR A 97 -31.56 -3.97 -7.10
N GLY A 98 -30.27 -3.68 -7.24
CA GLY A 98 -29.77 -2.35 -6.95
C GLY A 98 -28.39 -2.12 -7.54
N TYR A 99 -28.01 -0.85 -7.57
CA TYR A 99 -26.69 -0.41 -8.01
C TYR A 99 -26.21 0.76 -7.18
N GLY A 100 -24.90 0.90 -7.04
CA GLY A 100 -24.30 1.97 -6.25
C GLY A 100 -22.81 1.78 -6.08
N ALA A 101 -22.29 2.29 -4.97
CA ALA A 101 -20.86 2.28 -4.70
C ALA A 101 -20.54 1.47 -3.43
N SER A 102 -19.38 0.83 -3.45
CA SER A 102 -18.83 0.11 -2.30
C SER A 102 -17.42 0.60 -1.98
N ALA A 103 -17.07 0.58 -0.70
CA ALA A 103 -15.70 0.81 -0.21
C ALA A 103 -15.21 -0.43 0.55
N LEU A 104 -14.04 -0.92 0.17
CA LEU A 104 -13.37 -2.05 0.79
C LEU A 104 -12.17 -1.56 1.61
N PHE A 105 -12.09 -2.01 2.86
CA PHE A 105 -11.05 -1.62 3.81
C PHE A 105 -10.20 -2.82 4.18
N PHE A 106 -8.90 -2.77 3.89
CA PHE A 106 -7.94 -3.83 4.20
C PHE A 106 -7.14 -3.44 5.46
N PRO A 107 -7.47 -4.01 6.63
CA PRO A 107 -6.95 -3.52 7.92
C PRO A 107 -5.45 -3.78 8.11
N SER A 108 -4.90 -4.83 7.49
CA SER A 108 -3.47 -5.14 7.63
C SER A 108 -2.97 -6.07 6.55
N ARG A 109 -1.74 -5.80 6.09
CA ARG A 109 -0.99 -6.71 5.19
C ARG A 109 -0.25 -7.82 5.94
N LYS A 110 -0.06 -7.68 7.25
CA LYS A 110 0.80 -8.58 8.04
C LYS A 110 0.01 -9.70 8.71
N TRP A 111 -1.08 -9.38 9.42
CA TRP A 111 -1.79 -10.33 10.28
C TRP A 111 -3.12 -10.84 9.70
N ALA A 112 -3.68 -10.13 8.72
CA ALA A 112 -4.89 -10.57 8.00
C ALA A 112 -4.79 -10.19 6.51
N PRO A 113 -3.77 -10.70 5.79
CA PRO A 113 -3.65 -10.43 4.37
C PRO A 113 -4.94 -10.81 3.64
N ASN A 114 -5.40 -9.95 2.73
CA ASN A 114 -6.57 -10.16 1.87
C ASN A 114 -7.94 -10.24 2.56
N ALA A 115 -8.00 -10.15 3.88
CA ALA A 115 -9.24 -9.87 4.59
C ALA A 115 -9.61 -8.39 4.43
N TYR A 116 -10.89 -8.12 4.29
CA TYR A 116 -11.39 -6.75 4.20
C TYR A 116 -12.76 -6.60 4.87
N GLY A 117 -13.02 -5.40 5.36
CA GLY A 117 -14.38 -4.92 5.61
C GLY A 117 -14.95 -4.29 4.34
N ILE A 118 -16.26 -4.32 4.18
CA ILE A 118 -16.96 -3.70 3.06
C ILE A 118 -18.18 -2.93 3.55
N VAL A 119 -18.38 -1.73 3.00
CA VAL A 119 -19.62 -0.96 3.13
C VAL A 119 -20.11 -0.57 1.74
N SER A 120 -21.43 -0.56 1.53
CA SER A 120 -22.03 -0.15 0.26
C SER A 120 -23.24 0.73 0.48
N LEU A 121 -23.42 1.71 -0.40
CA LEU A 121 -24.64 2.52 -0.49
C LEU A 121 -25.18 2.42 -1.92
N MET A 122 -26.41 1.97 -2.05
CA MET A 122 -27.01 1.59 -3.33
C MET A 122 -28.45 2.09 -3.44
N GLN A 123 -28.86 2.43 -4.66
CA GLN A 123 -30.27 2.59 -5.01
C GLN A 123 -30.82 1.20 -5.31
N GLY A 124 -31.92 0.83 -4.64
CA GLY A 124 -32.61 -0.43 -4.81
C GLY A 124 -33.99 -0.27 -5.43
N LYS A 125 -34.47 -1.36 -6.04
CA LYS A 125 -35.84 -1.53 -6.48
C LYS A 125 -36.31 -2.95 -6.18
N THR A 126 -37.48 -3.04 -5.57
CA THR A 126 -38.17 -4.30 -5.27
C THR A 126 -39.40 -4.43 -6.16
N ASN A 127 -39.63 -5.61 -6.72
CA ASN A 127 -40.84 -5.97 -7.44
C ASN A 127 -41.43 -7.28 -6.91
N GLY A 128 -42.76 -7.42 -7.01
CA GLY A 128 -43.43 -8.69 -6.67
C GLY A 128 -43.37 -9.04 -5.19
N LEU A 129 -43.29 -8.04 -4.29
CA LEU A 129 -43.32 -8.29 -2.85
C LEU A 129 -44.73 -8.65 -2.38
N PRO A 130 -44.90 -9.69 -1.53
CA PRO A 130 -46.19 -9.96 -0.88
C PRO A 130 -46.60 -8.85 0.09
N GLY A 131 -47.90 -8.53 0.12
CA GLY A 131 -48.49 -7.56 1.05
C GLY A 131 -49.04 -6.32 0.35
N PRO A 132 -49.30 -5.23 1.11
CA PRO A 132 -50.04 -4.07 0.60
C PRO A 132 -49.29 -3.24 -0.45
N ARG A 133 -47.97 -3.40 -0.55
CA ARG A 133 -47.11 -2.69 -1.50
C ARG A 133 -46.20 -3.69 -2.22
N HIS A 134 -46.48 -3.92 -3.49
CA HIS A 134 -45.79 -4.92 -4.30
C HIS A 134 -44.47 -4.44 -4.90
N ASN A 135 -44.40 -3.17 -5.28
CA ASN A 135 -43.25 -2.59 -5.96
C ASN A 135 -42.85 -1.28 -5.28
N TYR A 136 -41.55 -1.06 -5.09
CA TYR A 136 -41.03 0.17 -4.52
C TYR A 136 -39.55 0.38 -4.84
N ASP A 137 -39.14 1.64 -4.81
CA ASP A 137 -37.73 2.05 -4.79
C ASP A 137 -37.26 2.21 -3.34
N SER A 138 -35.99 1.95 -3.10
CA SER A 138 -35.41 1.96 -1.75
C SER A 138 -33.94 2.39 -1.74
N THR A 139 -33.46 2.79 -0.56
CA THR A 139 -32.02 2.93 -0.32
C THR A 139 -31.52 1.67 0.34
N VAL A 140 -30.52 1.02 -0.26
CA VAL A 140 -29.95 -0.23 0.23
C VAL A 140 -28.57 0.04 0.78
N PHE A 141 -28.32 -0.40 2.01
CA PHE A 141 -27.03 -0.30 2.66
C PHE A 141 -26.50 -1.70 3.00
N ASP A 142 -25.25 -1.98 2.61
CA ASP A 142 -24.56 -3.19 3.02
C ASP A 142 -23.43 -2.85 3.97
N ALA A 143 -23.24 -3.64 5.02
CA ALA A 143 -22.01 -3.71 5.79
C ALA A 143 -21.59 -5.16 5.96
N GLY A 144 -20.31 -5.47 5.79
CA GLY A 144 -19.87 -6.86 5.81
C GLY A 144 -18.37 -7.04 5.88
N ILE A 145 -17.99 -8.30 5.74
CA ILE A 145 -16.61 -8.75 5.70
C ILE A 145 -16.41 -9.65 4.49
N GLY A 146 -15.18 -9.69 4.00
CA GLY A 146 -14.80 -10.59 2.93
C GLY A 146 -13.35 -10.99 2.97
N TYR A 147 -13.03 -11.96 2.13
CA TYR A 147 -11.69 -12.49 1.96
C TYR A 147 -11.40 -12.74 0.48
N LEU A 148 -10.20 -12.39 0.04
CA LEU A 148 -9.69 -12.74 -1.29
C LEU A 148 -8.66 -13.86 -1.17
N GLN A 149 -8.94 -15.01 -1.78
CA GLN A 149 -7.99 -16.11 -1.87
C GLN A 149 -7.37 -16.12 -3.28
N PRO A 150 -6.06 -15.81 -3.42
CA PRO A 150 -5.39 -15.91 -4.71
C PRO A 150 -5.34 -17.36 -5.20
N LEU A 151 -5.98 -17.64 -6.34
CA LEU A 151 -5.92 -18.96 -6.98
C LEU A 151 -4.83 -19.02 -8.04
N THR A 152 -4.75 -17.97 -8.87
CA THR A 152 -3.74 -17.80 -9.91
C THR A 152 -3.32 -16.32 -9.97
N PRO A 153 -2.29 -15.94 -10.76
CA PRO A 153 -1.95 -14.52 -10.97
C PRO A 153 -3.15 -13.67 -11.40
N ARG A 154 -4.05 -14.23 -12.22
CA ARG A 154 -5.18 -13.52 -12.85
C ARG A 154 -6.53 -13.73 -12.15
N ILE A 155 -6.68 -14.78 -11.34
CA ILE A 155 -7.97 -15.17 -10.74
C ILE A 155 -7.83 -15.24 -9.23
N LYS A 156 -8.68 -14.51 -8.53
CA LYS A 156 -8.86 -14.59 -7.07
C LYS A 156 -10.26 -15.12 -6.80
N LEU A 157 -10.38 -16.01 -5.82
CA LEU A 157 -11.68 -16.35 -5.23
C LEU A 157 -12.06 -15.24 -4.25
N ARG A 158 -13.27 -14.71 -4.38
CA ARG A 158 -13.84 -13.70 -3.50
C ARG A 158 -14.99 -14.34 -2.71
N ILE A 159 -14.94 -14.19 -1.39
CA ILE A 159 -15.98 -14.68 -0.49
C ILE A 159 -16.39 -13.52 0.39
N GLU A 160 -17.70 -13.34 0.60
CA GLU A 160 -18.25 -12.25 1.40
C GLU A 160 -19.45 -12.71 2.23
N ALA A 161 -19.55 -12.15 3.43
CA ALA A 161 -20.76 -12.18 4.25
C ALA A 161 -21.13 -10.74 4.58
N ARG A 162 -22.36 -10.34 4.23
CA ARG A 162 -22.87 -8.98 4.37
C ARG A 162 -24.18 -8.99 5.13
N TYR A 163 -24.41 -7.93 5.88
CA TYR A 163 -25.70 -7.55 6.42
C TYR A 163 -26.26 -6.43 5.54
N ARG A 164 -27.42 -6.66 4.94
CA ARG A 164 -28.08 -5.74 4.01
C ARG A 164 -29.30 -5.15 4.64
N THR A 165 -29.44 -3.83 4.64
CA THR A 165 -30.67 -3.13 5.00
C THR A 165 -31.33 -2.55 3.75
N ASP A 166 -32.66 -2.60 3.72
CA ASP A 166 -33.49 -2.09 2.64
C ASP A 166 -34.47 -1.04 3.21
N ASP A 167 -34.11 0.24 3.05
CA ASP A 167 -34.90 1.39 3.50
C ASP A 167 -35.89 1.81 2.42
N LYS A 168 -37.18 1.62 2.72
CA LYS A 168 -38.31 1.79 1.81
C LYS A 168 -39.22 2.96 2.19
N GLY A 169 -38.78 3.80 3.13
CA GLY A 169 -39.60 4.85 3.73
C GLY A 169 -40.71 4.32 4.65
N SER A 170 -41.68 5.18 4.94
CA SER A 170 -42.69 4.94 5.99
C SER A 170 -43.94 4.18 5.54
N GLU A 171 -44.04 3.78 4.27
CA GLU A 171 -45.22 3.09 3.75
C GLU A 171 -45.28 1.62 4.24
N PRO A 172 -46.43 1.18 4.80
CA PRO A 172 -46.66 -0.21 5.18
C PRO A 172 -46.35 -1.17 4.03
N THR A 173 -45.47 -2.15 4.26
CA THR A 173 -44.96 -3.06 3.23
C THR A 173 -44.64 -4.43 3.82
N GLY A 174 -44.52 -5.46 2.97
CA GLY A 174 -44.20 -6.82 3.35
C GLY A 174 -45.37 -7.58 3.96
N SER A 175 -45.16 -8.86 4.27
CA SER A 175 -46.23 -9.76 4.73
C SER A 175 -46.87 -9.34 6.06
N LYS A 176 -46.20 -8.52 6.88
CA LYS A 176 -46.77 -7.99 8.13
C LYS A 176 -47.30 -6.56 8.02
N GLY A 177 -47.21 -5.93 6.84
CA GLY A 177 -47.70 -4.56 6.60
C GLY A 177 -47.09 -3.54 7.56
N LYS A 178 -45.81 -3.70 7.91
CA LYS A 178 -45.11 -2.78 8.82
C LYS A 178 -44.37 -1.70 8.04
N ASN A 179 -44.01 -0.62 8.72
CA ASN A 179 -43.20 0.48 8.20
C ASN A 179 -41.71 0.37 8.58
N SER A 180 -41.27 -0.73 9.19
CA SER A 180 -39.86 -0.95 9.55
C SER A 180 -39.04 -1.40 8.35
N ASN A 181 -37.78 -0.98 8.25
CA ASN A 181 -36.83 -1.44 7.24
C ASN A 181 -36.63 -2.96 7.30
N PHE A 182 -36.26 -3.57 6.18
CA PHE A 182 -35.89 -4.99 6.16
C PHE A 182 -34.39 -5.12 6.35
N ALA A 183 -33.97 -6.18 7.04
CA ALA A 183 -32.56 -6.47 7.21
C ALA A 183 -32.23 -7.96 7.05
N GLU A 184 -31.27 -8.24 6.18
CA GLU A 184 -31.05 -9.56 5.59
C GLU A 184 -29.58 -9.96 5.70
N GLY A 185 -29.33 -11.27 5.82
CA GLY A 185 -28.00 -11.82 5.63
C GLY A 185 -27.76 -12.13 4.15
N VAL A 186 -26.66 -11.65 3.58
CA VAL A 186 -26.28 -11.94 2.19
C VAL A 186 -24.91 -12.60 2.17
N TYR A 187 -24.82 -13.80 1.59
CA TYR A 187 -23.60 -14.60 1.54
C TYR A 187 -23.23 -14.81 0.08
N SER A 188 -22.01 -14.42 -0.30
CA SER A 188 -21.60 -14.40 -1.70
C SER A 188 -20.27 -15.11 -1.90
N VAL A 189 -20.16 -15.83 -3.02
CA VAL A 189 -18.92 -16.47 -3.49
C VAL A 189 -18.76 -16.25 -4.98
N GLY A 190 -17.55 -15.92 -5.42
CA GLY A 190 -17.29 -15.67 -6.81
C GLY A 190 -15.83 -15.42 -7.13
N VAL A 191 -15.60 -14.79 -8.27
CA VAL A 191 -14.27 -14.53 -8.78
C VAL A 191 -14.00 -13.03 -8.84
N LEU A 192 -12.72 -12.68 -8.69
CA LEU A 192 -12.19 -11.35 -8.94
C LEU A 192 -10.99 -11.49 -9.89
N ILE A 193 -11.00 -10.69 -10.94
CA ILE A 193 -9.99 -10.68 -12.00
C ILE A 193 -9.36 -9.29 -12.05
N PRO A 194 -8.09 -9.14 -11.61
CA PRO A 194 -7.35 -7.90 -11.77
C PRO A 194 -6.93 -7.68 -13.22
N PHE A 195 -7.05 -6.44 -13.70
CA PHE A 195 -6.70 -6.06 -15.06
C PHE A 195 -6.03 -4.67 -15.11
N GLY A 196 -5.53 -4.32 -16.29
CA GLY A 196 -4.71 -3.12 -16.50
C GLY A 196 -3.22 -3.38 -16.26
N HIS A 197 -2.42 -2.34 -16.48
CA HIS A 197 -0.97 -2.40 -16.34
C HIS A 197 -0.58 -2.61 -14.88
N VAL A 198 0.51 -3.36 -14.68
CA VAL A 198 1.19 -3.38 -13.40
C VAL A 198 1.81 -2.02 -13.19
N VAL A 199 1.36 -1.30 -12.16
CA VAL A 199 2.06 -0.10 -11.71
C VAL A 199 3.24 -0.62 -10.90
N THR A 200 4.35 -0.90 -11.60
CA THR A 200 5.62 -1.17 -10.94
C THR A 200 6.01 0.12 -10.22
N PRO A 201 6.18 0.12 -8.89
CA PRO A 201 6.74 1.28 -8.23
C PRO A 201 8.09 1.55 -8.90
N GLU A 202 8.25 2.75 -9.45
CA GLU A 202 9.52 3.16 -10.03
C GLU A 202 10.59 2.92 -8.96
N PRO A 203 11.68 2.18 -9.28
CA PRO A 203 12.76 1.99 -8.33
C PRO A 203 13.13 3.36 -7.75
N PRO A 204 13.38 3.47 -6.42
CA PRO A 204 13.88 4.72 -5.88
C PRO A 204 15.06 5.13 -6.76
N ALA A 205 14.98 6.33 -7.34
CA ALA A 205 15.99 6.85 -8.24
C ALA A 205 17.35 6.49 -7.66
N SER A 206 18.08 5.62 -8.36
CA SER A 206 19.42 5.20 -7.95
C SER A 206 20.19 6.49 -7.76
N GLU A 207 20.53 6.81 -6.51
CA GLU A 207 21.40 7.94 -6.22
C GLU A 207 22.64 7.72 -7.08
N THR A 208 22.80 8.59 -8.08
CA THR A 208 23.99 8.57 -8.91
C THR A 208 25.13 8.82 -7.93
N PRO A 209 26.13 7.93 -7.81
CA PRO A 209 27.23 8.17 -6.88
C PRO A 209 27.74 9.58 -7.13
N ALA A 210 27.72 10.43 -6.10
CA ALA A 210 28.25 11.78 -6.19
C ALA A 210 29.62 11.67 -6.83
N ALA A 211 29.83 12.36 -7.95
CA ALA A 211 31.12 12.39 -8.60
C ALA A 211 32.15 12.82 -7.55
N VAL A 212 33.04 11.90 -7.18
CA VAL A 212 34.26 12.24 -6.44
C VAL A 212 34.97 13.26 -7.32
N VAL A 213 34.92 14.52 -6.89
CA VAL A 213 35.67 15.60 -7.53
C VAL A 213 37.13 15.27 -7.27
N ASP A 214 37.84 14.86 -8.31
CA ASP A 214 39.27 14.56 -8.22
C ASP A 214 40.01 15.89 -8.01
N THR A 215 40.29 16.22 -6.75
CA THR A 215 41.01 17.44 -6.36
C THR A 215 42.51 17.34 -6.59
N SER A 216 43.02 16.26 -7.19
CA SER A 216 44.46 16.09 -7.49
C SER A 216 45.00 17.07 -8.54
N SER A 217 44.14 17.91 -9.11
CA SER A 217 44.52 18.97 -10.05
C SER A 217 44.27 20.40 -9.53
N ALA A 218 43.86 20.56 -8.27
CA ALA A 218 43.72 21.88 -7.67
C ALA A 218 45.11 22.50 -7.42
N ASP A 219 45.24 23.78 -7.74
CA ASP A 219 46.42 24.64 -7.58
C ASP A 219 45.88 25.98 -7.06
N ASP A 220 45.95 26.18 -5.75
CA ASP A 220 45.23 27.26 -5.05
C ASP A 220 45.92 28.62 -5.22
N ASP A 221 47.25 28.64 -5.34
CA ASP A 221 48.04 29.86 -5.53
C ASP A 221 48.45 30.10 -7.00
N ASN A 222 48.13 29.16 -7.89
CA ASN A 222 48.32 29.23 -9.34
C ASN A 222 49.79 29.42 -9.73
N ASP A 223 50.69 28.77 -9.00
CA ASP A 223 52.13 28.79 -9.28
C ASP A 223 52.57 27.73 -10.31
N GLY A 224 51.67 26.80 -10.66
CA GLY A 224 51.90 25.73 -11.61
C GLY A 224 52.19 24.36 -10.97
N VAL A 225 52.20 24.26 -9.64
CA VAL A 225 52.39 23.03 -8.87
C VAL A 225 51.08 22.68 -8.13
N PRO A 226 50.47 21.51 -8.39
CA PRO A 226 49.23 21.14 -7.70
C PRO A 226 49.40 21.02 -6.18
N ASN A 227 48.34 21.33 -5.42
CA ASN A 227 48.32 21.36 -3.96
C ASN A 227 48.80 20.05 -3.30
N ASP A 228 48.71 18.91 -3.99
CA ASP A 228 49.18 17.61 -3.49
C ASP A 228 50.70 17.42 -3.57
N LYS A 229 51.38 18.29 -4.32
CA LYS A 229 52.84 18.30 -4.56
C LYS A 229 53.51 19.60 -4.12
N ASP A 230 52.74 20.65 -3.87
CA ASP A 230 53.25 21.93 -3.40
C ASP A 230 53.70 21.84 -1.93
N GLN A 231 54.97 22.19 -1.71
CA GLN A 231 55.61 22.23 -0.39
C GLN A 231 55.68 23.66 0.18
N CYS A 232 55.32 24.67 -0.61
CA CYS A 232 55.41 26.08 -0.29
C CYS A 232 54.08 26.82 -0.58
N PRO A 233 53.01 26.57 0.20
CA PRO A 233 51.71 27.18 -0.02
C PRO A 233 51.76 28.71 -0.02
N ALA A 234 51.02 29.33 -0.95
CA ALA A 234 50.96 30.77 -1.19
C ALA A 234 52.23 31.34 -1.85
N SER A 235 52.84 30.56 -2.72
CA SER A 235 53.94 31.01 -3.56
C SER A 235 53.41 32.01 -4.61
N PRO A 236 54.22 33.01 -5.02
CA PRO A 236 53.82 33.93 -6.08
C PRO A 236 53.86 33.22 -7.44
N PRO A 237 52.84 33.40 -8.31
CA PRO A 237 52.84 32.82 -9.65
C PRO A 237 54.10 33.19 -10.44
N GLY A 238 54.85 32.18 -10.91
CA GLY A 238 56.08 32.41 -11.67
C GLY A 238 57.20 31.41 -11.36
N ALA A 239 58.41 31.92 -11.10
CA ALA A 239 59.62 31.12 -11.00
C ALA A 239 59.70 30.31 -9.69
N VAL A 240 58.89 29.27 -9.59
CA VAL A 240 58.96 28.25 -8.55
C VAL A 240 59.74 27.03 -9.05
N ASP A 241 60.31 26.26 -8.12
CA ASP A 241 60.92 24.98 -8.40
C ASP A 241 59.88 23.86 -8.52
N ASP A 242 60.33 22.63 -8.77
CA ASP A 242 59.46 21.46 -8.95
C ASP A 242 58.60 21.13 -7.69
N ASN A 243 58.85 21.80 -6.56
CA ASN A 243 58.09 21.64 -5.31
C ASN A 243 57.21 22.86 -4.97
N GLY A 244 57.06 23.84 -5.87
CA GLY A 244 56.26 25.05 -5.62
C GLY A 244 57.01 26.16 -4.87
N CYS A 245 58.32 26.01 -4.67
CA CYS A 245 59.10 26.94 -3.85
C CYS A 245 59.83 28.00 -4.70
N PRO A 246 59.86 29.30 -4.30
CA PRO A 246 60.48 30.37 -5.09
C PRO A 246 61.99 30.19 -5.37
N ILE A 247 62.39 30.39 -6.63
CA ILE A 247 63.78 30.39 -7.08
C ILE A 247 64.32 31.83 -7.01
N ASP A 248 65.30 32.09 -6.13
CA ASP A 248 65.95 33.38 -5.79
C ASP A 248 65.11 34.32 -4.88
N SER A 249 65.40 34.46 -3.58
CA SER A 249 66.51 35.29 -3.05
C SER A 249 66.66 35.08 -1.53
N GLY A 250 67.83 34.67 -1.04
CA GLY A 250 68.02 34.26 0.36
C GLY A 250 68.11 35.37 1.42
N SER A 251 67.70 35.05 2.65
CA SER A 251 68.48 35.26 3.90
C SER A 251 67.70 34.91 5.20
N ALA A 252 68.15 33.82 5.85
CA ALA A 252 68.27 33.55 7.30
C ALA A 252 67.00 33.44 8.17
N ALA A 253 66.87 32.48 9.10
CA ALA A 253 67.83 31.84 10.01
C ALA A 253 67.20 30.53 10.55
N ALA A 254 67.84 29.50 11.10
CA ALA A 254 69.22 29.06 11.30
C ALA A 254 69.12 27.58 11.74
N ALA A 255 70.08 26.73 11.35
CA ALA A 255 70.33 25.43 11.99
C ALA A 255 71.26 25.62 13.22
N PRO A 256 71.38 24.68 14.19
CA PRO A 256 72.12 23.43 13.91
C PRO A 256 71.67 22.18 14.70
N ALA A 257 72.41 21.09 14.45
CA ALA A 257 72.24 19.70 14.88
C ALA A 257 72.72 19.36 16.31
N ASP A 258 72.40 18.11 16.70
CA ASP A 258 73.06 17.18 17.63
C ASP A 258 72.56 16.97 19.08
N ASP A 259 72.45 15.65 19.36
CA ASP A 259 72.68 14.90 20.61
C ASP A 259 71.57 14.71 21.67
N ALA A 260 71.57 13.49 22.19
CA ALA A 260 70.54 12.83 22.96
C ALA A 260 70.44 13.30 24.42
N THR A 261 69.22 13.56 24.91
CA THR A 261 68.73 13.04 26.20
C THR A 261 67.22 13.29 26.33
N ALA A 262 66.43 12.24 26.60
CA ALA A 262 65.10 12.40 27.18
C ALA A 262 65.22 13.00 28.60
N PRO A 263 64.27 13.85 29.05
CA PRO A 263 63.10 13.28 29.71
C PRO A 263 61.76 14.00 29.43
N ALA A 264 60.70 13.19 29.55
CA ALA A 264 59.32 13.45 29.95
C ALA A 264 58.68 14.86 29.86
N SER A 265 57.44 14.80 29.31
CA SER A 265 56.27 15.67 29.49
C SER A 265 56.36 17.11 29.00
N ASP A 266 55.72 17.42 27.87
CA ASP A 266 54.34 17.93 27.90
C ASP A 266 53.72 17.88 26.49
N SER A 267 52.52 17.32 26.39
CA SER A 267 51.74 17.22 25.16
C SER A 267 50.93 18.49 24.95
N SER A 268 51.28 19.30 23.96
CA SER A 268 50.41 20.39 23.49
C SER A 268 50.56 20.61 21.98
N ALA A 269 50.13 19.61 21.21
CA ALA A 269 49.52 19.83 19.91
C ALA A 269 47.99 19.84 20.14
N PRO A 270 47.19 20.74 19.53
CA PRO A 270 45.76 20.54 19.54
C PRO A 270 45.48 19.38 18.57
N ALA A 271 45.35 18.18 19.12
CA ALA A 271 44.55 17.15 18.49
C ALA A 271 43.11 17.70 18.44
N SER A 272 42.51 17.65 17.26
CA SER A 272 41.15 18.08 16.92
C SER A 272 40.09 17.60 17.93
N ASP A 273 39.53 18.52 18.72
CA ASP A 273 38.45 18.25 19.69
C ASP A 273 37.05 18.27 19.03
N CYS A 274 36.90 17.59 17.88
CA CYS A 274 35.58 17.40 17.29
C CYS A 274 35.25 15.92 17.13
N ALA A 275 33.97 15.61 17.33
CA ALA A 275 33.49 14.24 17.23
C ALA A 275 33.69 13.71 15.80
N THR A 276 34.21 12.49 15.68
CA THR A 276 34.33 11.80 14.40
C THR A 276 32.93 11.60 13.78
N PRO A 277 32.68 12.04 12.53
CA PRO A 277 31.37 11.94 11.89
C PRO A 277 30.90 10.49 11.72
N THR A 278 29.59 10.27 11.84
CA THR A 278 28.97 8.98 11.48
C THR A 278 28.56 8.99 10.00
N ALA A 279 28.50 7.81 9.36
CA ALA A 279 28.15 7.67 7.95
C ALA A 279 26.82 8.41 7.61
N GLY A 280 26.89 9.38 6.70
CA GLY A 280 25.77 10.21 6.26
C GLY A 280 25.63 11.57 6.97
N GLN A 281 26.51 11.90 7.91
CA GLN A 281 26.52 13.18 8.61
C GLN A 281 27.32 14.24 7.84
N GLN A 282 26.84 15.48 7.79
CA GLN A 282 27.54 16.59 7.15
C GLN A 282 28.79 16.97 7.94
N VAL A 283 29.84 17.42 7.23
CA VAL A 283 31.11 17.88 7.82
C VAL A 283 31.44 19.30 7.38
N ASP A 284 32.15 20.05 8.22
CA ASP A 284 32.68 21.38 7.89
C ASP A 284 34.02 21.31 7.13
N GLU A 285 34.56 22.49 6.80
CA GLU A 285 35.83 22.66 6.08
C GLU A 285 37.07 22.13 6.82
N ASN A 286 36.95 21.83 8.12
CA ASN A 286 37.99 21.23 8.94
C ASN A 286 37.76 19.74 9.19
N GLY A 287 36.75 19.13 8.55
CA GLY A 287 36.43 17.70 8.65
C GLY A 287 35.63 17.31 9.90
N CYS A 288 35.05 18.28 10.61
CA CYS A 288 34.30 18.05 11.84
C CYS A 288 32.80 17.85 11.59
N ALA A 289 32.14 16.99 12.37
CA ALA A 289 30.72 16.71 12.24
C ALA A 289 29.86 17.95 12.55
N VAL A 290 29.03 18.39 11.60
CA VAL A 290 28.12 19.53 11.79
C VAL A 290 26.84 19.05 12.47
N GLU A 291 26.43 19.69 13.57
CA GLU A 291 25.16 19.38 14.22
C GLU A 291 23.98 19.90 13.39
N PRO A 292 22.92 19.11 13.18
CA PRO A 292 21.77 19.56 12.40
C PRO A 292 20.91 20.53 13.24
N GLY A 293 21.06 21.84 13.00
CA GLY A 293 20.08 22.85 13.42
C GLY A 293 20.62 24.10 14.11
N LYS A 294 21.29 24.97 13.35
CA LYS A 294 21.28 26.42 13.61
C LYS A 294 20.91 27.17 12.34
#